data_AF-A0A965XY53-F1
#
_entry.id   AF-A0A965XY53-F1
#
_cell.length_a   1.000
_cell.length_b   1.000
_cell.length_c   1.000
_cell.angle_alpha   90.00
_cell.angle_beta   90.00
_cell.angle_gamma   90.00
#
_symmetry.space_group_name_H-M   'P 1'
#
loop_
_entity.id
_entity.type
_entity.pdbx_description
1 polymer ?
#
loop_
_entity_poly.entity_id
_entity_poly.type
_entity_poly.pdbx_seq_one_letter_code
_entity_poly.pdbx_strand_id
1 'polypeptide(L)'
;MKALNTVDKAATAVCQYFDPNVKKVYSYLGWEQEYFLIDEGLYATRPDLLLTGRTLLGHESAKNQQLEDHYFGAIPSRVMCFMKDFETEAFKLGVVLKTRHNEVAPNQFEFAPYFAEANLSIDHNLMMMILMRKIAKKHKLKVIFHEKPFAGVNGSGKHCNWSMVTNTGVNLLSPGKTPVNNIQFLSFFISVIRAVYEHNYLLMASTASLGNSYRLGGSEAPPAIMSVFVGKTLTEVIDSIERMAITDDSAHNEDVKLNIVNKIPEILPDNTDRNRTSPFAFTGNRFEFRAVGSSVNVASSMFVLNTAVAQQLTRFKSLVEKEMSQGLSKEEAFLKIIRQYITESKDILFEGNGYSQEWHQEASRRGLKGISDVPEAFKVFLDKKTRDLMVETQVLCERELEARYEVLNELFIKKLQIEARVLGDLSINHIIPTAIKFQNSLIQNVLGIKEIFGDPEFRQMSERQILSIRKISGYIQSLREDTHALIQARKIANAISSYPERAQSYSANVLPYMSKIRTTVDKLEMVVDDELWPLPKYRELLFWR
;
A
#
# COMPACT_ATOMS: atom_id res chain seq x y z
N MET A 1 17.40 0.81 -12.53
CA MET A 1 18.50 1.36 -13.35
C MET A 1 18.05 2.25 -14.50
N LYS A 2 17.41 1.76 -15.58
CA LYS A 2 16.99 2.62 -16.73
C LYS A 2 16.22 3.88 -16.28
N ALA A 3 15.15 3.70 -15.49
CA ALA A 3 14.36 4.82 -14.95
C ALA A 3 15.19 5.83 -14.12
N LEU A 4 16.16 5.36 -13.34
CA LEU A 4 17.04 6.22 -12.53
C LEU A 4 17.97 7.06 -13.42
N ASN A 5 18.50 6.48 -14.49
CA ASN A 5 19.31 7.20 -15.48
C ASN A 5 18.48 8.21 -16.28
N THR A 6 17.22 7.87 -16.60
CA THR A 6 16.32 8.79 -17.30
C THR A 6 15.99 10.01 -16.44
N VAL A 7 15.66 9.82 -15.16
CA VAL A 7 15.37 10.95 -14.26
C VAL A 7 16.62 11.79 -13.97
N ASP A 8 17.79 11.16 -13.82
CA ASP A 8 19.08 11.86 -13.67
C ASP A 8 19.32 12.84 -14.83
N LYS A 9 19.24 12.34 -16.08
CA LYS A 9 19.44 13.18 -17.28
C LYS A 9 18.45 14.33 -17.35
N ALA A 10 17.16 14.04 -17.13
CA ALA A 10 16.11 15.05 -17.20
C ALA A 10 16.27 16.12 -16.10
N ALA A 11 16.51 15.69 -14.86
CA ALA A 11 16.69 16.59 -13.73
C ALA A 11 17.97 17.42 -13.86
N THR A 12 19.10 16.81 -14.25
CA THR A 12 20.36 17.51 -14.48
C THR A 12 20.21 18.60 -15.53
N ALA A 13 19.49 18.33 -16.62
CA ALA A 13 19.25 19.31 -17.68
C ALA A 13 18.45 20.54 -17.19
N VAL A 14 17.51 20.36 -16.26
CA VAL A 14 16.79 21.47 -15.61
C VAL A 14 17.68 22.18 -14.58
N CYS A 15 18.48 21.44 -13.79
CA CYS A 15 19.40 22.02 -12.81
C CYS A 15 20.44 22.97 -13.43
N GLN A 16 20.87 22.70 -14.67
CA GLN A 16 21.87 23.51 -15.38
C GLN A 16 21.45 24.98 -15.60
N TYR A 17 20.15 25.31 -15.55
CA TYR A 17 19.68 26.71 -15.60
C TYR A 17 19.92 27.50 -14.30
N PHE A 18 20.14 26.78 -13.19
CA PHE A 18 20.32 27.34 -11.86
C PHE A 18 21.77 27.23 -11.38
N ASP A 19 22.42 26.08 -11.61
CA ASP A 19 23.81 25.84 -11.25
C ASP A 19 24.53 25.01 -12.33
N PRO A 20 25.45 25.62 -13.11
CA PRO A 20 26.22 24.93 -14.14
C PRO A 20 27.13 23.80 -13.61
N ASN A 21 27.43 23.78 -12.30
CA ASN A 21 28.28 22.77 -11.68
C ASN A 21 27.56 21.44 -11.44
N VAL A 22 26.22 21.41 -11.53
CA VAL A 22 25.43 20.18 -11.35
C VAL A 22 25.61 19.25 -12.54
N LYS A 23 26.42 18.20 -12.42
CA LYS A 23 26.66 17.22 -13.49
C LYS A 23 25.78 15.97 -13.40
N LYS A 24 25.16 15.75 -12.24
CA LYS A 24 24.37 14.56 -11.98
C LYS A 24 23.34 14.83 -10.89
N VAL A 25 22.17 14.20 -11.01
CA VAL A 25 21.12 14.18 -9.99
C VAL A 25 20.82 12.74 -9.61
N TYR A 26 20.92 12.45 -8.32
CA TYR A 26 20.64 11.14 -7.75
C TYR A 26 19.21 11.10 -7.21
N SER A 27 18.49 10.03 -7.51
CA SER A 27 17.27 9.69 -6.76
C SER A 27 17.67 8.98 -5.47
N TYR A 28 17.16 9.47 -4.34
CA TYR A 28 17.32 8.87 -3.03
C TYR A 28 16.00 8.23 -2.58
N LEU A 29 16.13 7.12 -1.86
CA LEU A 29 15.01 6.38 -1.29
C LEU A 29 15.30 6.00 0.16
N GLY A 30 14.41 6.39 1.06
CA GLY A 30 14.26 5.78 2.39
C GLY A 30 13.00 4.92 2.40
N TRP A 31 13.07 3.72 2.94
CA TRP A 31 11.90 2.86 3.10
C TRP A 31 11.65 2.58 4.57
N GLU A 32 10.38 2.53 4.94
CA GLU A 32 9.90 2.10 6.25
C GLU A 32 9.31 0.71 6.05
N GLN A 33 9.83 -0.30 6.74
CA GLN A 33 9.40 -1.69 6.54
C GLN A 33 8.58 -2.15 7.75
N GLU A 34 7.28 -2.27 7.54
CA GLU A 34 6.38 -2.89 8.50
C GLU A 34 6.33 -4.41 8.32
N TYR A 35 6.08 -5.11 9.42
CA TYR A 35 5.99 -6.57 9.47
C TYR A 35 5.31 -7.05 10.76
N PHE A 36 4.83 -8.29 10.74
CA PHE A 36 4.38 -8.98 11.96
C PHE A 36 5.42 -10.00 12.43
N LEU A 37 5.50 -10.20 13.74
CA LEU A 37 6.21 -11.33 14.36
C LEU A 37 5.22 -12.26 15.06
N ILE A 38 5.37 -13.55 14.83
CA ILE A 38 4.58 -14.55 15.55
C ILE A 38 5.50 -15.66 16.08
N ASP A 39 5.08 -16.31 17.16
CA ASP A 39 5.73 -17.53 17.61
C ASP A 39 5.74 -18.60 16.49
N GLU A 40 6.89 -19.21 16.26
CA GLU A 40 7.08 -20.20 15.20
C GLU A 40 6.21 -21.45 15.41
N GLY A 41 5.96 -21.85 16.66
CA GLY A 41 5.07 -22.97 16.99
C GLY A 41 3.63 -22.66 16.63
N LEU A 42 3.12 -21.50 17.04
CA LEU A 42 1.76 -21.06 16.67
C LEU A 42 1.60 -20.91 15.16
N TYR A 43 2.61 -20.36 14.48
CA TYR A 43 2.62 -20.26 13.02
C TYR A 43 2.54 -21.63 12.34
N ALA A 44 3.26 -22.64 12.84
CA ALA A 44 3.23 -23.99 12.30
C ALA A 44 1.86 -24.68 12.47
N THR A 45 1.12 -24.33 13.53
CA THR A 45 -0.25 -24.83 13.76
C THR A 45 -1.33 -24.12 12.93
N ARG A 46 -0.95 -23.18 12.06
CA ARG A 46 -1.85 -22.47 11.15
C ARG A 46 -1.48 -22.76 9.69
N PRO A 47 -2.03 -23.83 9.07
CA PRO A 47 -1.68 -24.19 7.69
C PRO A 47 -1.97 -23.09 6.67
N ASP A 48 -3.03 -22.30 6.90
CA ASP A 48 -3.33 -21.13 6.08
C ASP A 48 -2.26 -20.06 6.17
N LEU A 49 -1.83 -19.70 7.37
CA LEU A 49 -0.76 -18.71 7.60
C LEU A 49 0.59 -19.21 7.06
N LEU A 50 0.86 -20.51 7.18
CA LEU A 50 2.06 -21.16 6.66
C LEU A 50 2.15 -21.10 5.13
N LEU A 51 1.06 -21.45 4.45
CA LEU A 51 1.03 -21.62 2.99
C LEU A 51 0.74 -20.33 2.23
N THR A 52 0.00 -19.41 2.84
CA THR A 52 -0.47 -18.18 2.16
C THR A 52 0.16 -16.91 2.71
N GLY A 53 0.76 -16.97 3.91
CA GLY A 53 1.30 -15.79 4.58
C GLY A 53 0.23 -14.93 5.26
N ARG A 54 -1.05 -15.33 5.21
CA ARG A 54 -2.16 -14.69 5.91
C ARG A 54 -3.13 -15.72 6.50
N THR A 55 -3.96 -15.29 7.43
CA THR A 55 -5.09 -16.08 7.88
C THR A 55 -6.24 -15.97 6.87
N LEU A 56 -6.77 -17.13 6.47
CA LEU A 56 -7.95 -17.23 5.61
C LEU A 56 -9.23 -17.31 6.46
N LEU A 57 -9.09 -17.81 7.68
CA LEU A 57 -10.14 -18.04 8.67
C LEU A 57 -9.73 -17.43 10.02
N GLY A 58 -10.71 -17.07 10.85
CA GLY A 58 -10.49 -16.65 12.23
C GLY A 58 -11.32 -15.44 12.60
N HIS A 59 -12.10 -15.58 13.67
CA HIS A 59 -12.84 -14.50 14.29
C HIS A 59 -11.90 -13.50 14.99
N GLU A 60 -12.30 -12.23 15.01
CA GLU A 60 -11.53 -11.17 15.64
C GLU A 60 -11.44 -11.36 17.16
N SER A 61 -10.33 -10.93 17.76
CA SER A 61 -10.13 -11.01 19.21
C SER A 61 -10.87 -9.88 19.92
N ALA A 62 -11.44 -10.17 21.10
CA ALA A 62 -12.17 -9.18 21.91
C ALA A 62 -11.30 -7.98 22.34
N LYS A 63 -10.02 -8.22 22.65
CA LYS A 63 -8.97 -7.19 22.63
C LYS A 63 -8.29 -7.26 21.27
N ASN A 64 -8.24 -6.14 20.55
CA ASN A 64 -7.53 -5.97 19.28
C ASN A 64 -6.57 -4.76 19.42
N GLN A 65 -6.69 -3.76 18.55
CA GLN A 65 -5.96 -2.50 18.56
C GLN A 65 -6.77 -1.30 19.07
N GLN A 66 -8.01 -1.51 19.55
CA GLN A 66 -8.97 -0.46 19.92
C GLN A 66 -8.53 0.52 21.02
N LEU A 67 -7.48 0.20 21.78
CA LEU A 67 -6.96 1.06 22.85
C LEU A 67 -5.77 1.92 22.39
N GLU A 68 -5.28 1.74 21.16
CA GLU A 68 -4.08 2.41 20.62
C GLU A 68 -2.84 2.29 21.54
N ASP A 69 -2.82 1.28 22.43
CA ASP A 69 -1.82 1.07 23.48
C ASP A 69 -0.53 0.42 22.98
N HIS A 70 -0.51 0.03 21.70
CA HIS A 70 0.60 -0.68 21.09
C HIS A 70 1.61 0.24 20.42
N TYR A 71 1.16 1.34 19.82
CA TYR A 71 2.04 2.28 19.11
C TYR A 71 3.01 2.94 20.10
N PHE A 72 4.31 2.74 19.89
CA PHE A 72 5.38 3.08 20.86
C PHE A 72 5.21 2.50 22.28
N GLY A 73 4.44 1.43 22.44
CA GLY A 73 4.32 0.69 23.69
C GLY A 73 5.57 -0.12 24.06
N ALA A 74 5.53 -0.84 25.18
CA ALA A 74 6.64 -1.71 25.59
C ALA A 74 6.80 -2.88 24.60
N ILE A 75 8.03 -3.10 24.11
CA ILE A 75 8.35 -4.21 23.20
C ILE A 75 8.65 -5.46 24.04
N PRO A 76 8.01 -6.62 23.75
CA PRO A 76 8.31 -7.87 24.46
C PRO A 76 9.80 -8.24 24.41
N SER A 77 10.36 -8.71 25.53
CA SER A 77 11.81 -8.97 25.68
C SER A 77 12.37 -9.90 24.59
N ARG A 78 11.61 -10.92 24.18
CA ARG A 78 11.99 -11.85 23.10
C ARG A 78 12.08 -11.15 21.74
N VAL A 79 11.15 -10.25 21.45
CA VAL A 79 11.17 -9.45 20.22
C VAL A 79 12.32 -8.46 20.25
N MET A 80 12.57 -7.83 21.41
CA MET A 80 13.71 -6.93 21.60
C MET A 80 15.05 -7.63 21.34
N CYS A 81 15.21 -8.88 21.79
CA CYS A 81 16.39 -9.69 21.50
C CYS A 81 16.54 -9.97 20.00
N PHE A 82 15.45 -10.36 19.33
CA PHE A 82 15.44 -10.52 17.87
C PHE A 82 15.85 -9.24 17.14
N MET A 83 15.27 -8.10 17.52
CA MET A 83 15.56 -6.82 16.89
C MET A 83 17.02 -6.39 17.09
N LYS A 84 17.59 -6.63 18.27
CA LYS A 84 19.00 -6.32 18.57
C LYS A 84 19.96 -7.15 17.72
N ASP A 85 19.70 -8.45 17.59
CA ASP A 85 20.51 -9.32 16.73
C ASP A 85 20.36 -8.95 15.26
N PHE A 86 19.13 -8.65 14.81
CA PHE A 86 18.87 -8.18 13.47
C PHE A 86 19.63 -6.87 13.16
N GLU A 87 19.55 -5.88 14.04
CA GLU A 87 20.25 -4.60 13.91
C GLU A 87 21.77 -4.78 13.85
N THR A 88 22.32 -5.66 14.70
CA THR A 88 23.76 -5.98 14.71
C THR A 88 24.20 -6.61 13.39
N GLU A 89 23.43 -7.55 12.85
CA GLU A 89 23.76 -8.20 11.58
C GLU A 89 23.51 -7.29 10.36
N ALA A 90 22.50 -6.42 10.42
CA ALA A 90 22.25 -5.39 9.42
C ALA A 90 23.44 -4.42 9.33
N PHE A 91 23.95 -3.97 10.48
CA PHE A 91 25.12 -3.10 10.55
C PHE A 91 26.36 -3.75 9.92
N LYS A 92 26.61 -5.03 10.18
CA LYS A 92 27.71 -5.78 9.54
C LYS A 92 27.59 -5.86 8.01
N LEU A 93 26.37 -5.77 7.47
CA LEU A 93 26.09 -5.72 6.04
C LEU A 93 26.05 -4.29 5.48
N GLY A 94 26.44 -3.29 6.26
CA GLY A 94 26.49 -1.89 5.83
C GLY A 94 25.15 -1.14 5.89
N VAL A 95 24.13 -1.73 6.53
CA VAL A 95 22.81 -1.10 6.68
C VAL A 95 22.65 -0.58 8.11
N VAL A 96 22.63 0.74 8.26
CA VAL A 96 22.43 1.39 9.56
C VAL A 96 20.95 1.66 9.78
N LEU A 97 20.36 0.98 10.77
CA LEU A 97 18.98 1.21 11.19
C LEU A 97 18.90 2.54 11.95
N LYS A 98 17.93 3.38 11.62
CA LYS A 98 17.68 4.66 12.29
C LYS A 98 16.61 4.50 13.37
N THR A 99 15.55 3.77 13.06
CA THR A 99 14.41 3.57 13.95
C THR A 99 13.94 2.12 13.94
N ARG A 100 13.37 1.70 15.07
CA ARG A 100 12.56 0.49 15.23
C ARG A 100 11.57 0.69 16.35
N HIS A 101 10.32 0.29 16.14
CA HIS A 101 9.25 0.46 17.13
C HIS A 101 8.11 -0.53 16.91
N ASN A 102 7.19 -0.58 17.87
CA ASN A 102 5.89 -1.20 17.69
C ASN A 102 5.05 -0.37 16.72
N GLU A 103 4.22 -1.04 15.96
CA GLU A 103 3.15 -0.45 15.18
C GLU A 103 1.81 -0.53 15.91
N VAL A 104 0.74 -0.07 15.27
CA VAL A 104 -0.60 0.06 15.85
C VAL A 104 -1.25 -1.30 16.14
N ALA A 105 -1.07 -2.31 15.27
CA ALA A 105 -1.62 -3.63 15.54
C ALA A 105 -0.75 -4.44 16.53
N PRO A 106 -1.36 -5.33 17.33
CA PRO A 106 -0.60 -6.26 18.16
C PRO A 106 0.36 -7.09 17.32
N ASN A 107 1.60 -7.23 17.79
CA ASN A 107 2.66 -7.98 17.12
C ASN A 107 3.09 -7.41 15.76
N GLN A 108 2.70 -6.18 15.44
CA GLN A 108 3.20 -5.42 14.30
C GLN A 108 4.36 -4.53 14.74
N PHE A 109 5.37 -4.44 13.90
CA PHE A 109 6.58 -3.66 14.15
C PHE A 109 7.03 -2.98 12.86
N GLU A 110 7.83 -1.93 13.02
CA GLU A 110 8.50 -1.24 11.92
C GLU A 110 10.00 -1.16 12.19
N PHE A 111 10.78 -1.13 11.11
CA PHE A 111 12.12 -0.57 11.14
C PHE A 111 12.39 0.27 9.89
N ALA A 112 13.22 1.30 10.03
CA ALA A 112 13.64 2.13 8.92
C ALA A 112 15.16 2.41 9.01
N PRO A 113 15.94 2.14 7.95
CA PRO A 113 17.32 2.58 7.87
C PRO A 113 17.44 4.03 7.42
N TYR A 114 18.65 4.57 7.45
CA TYR A 114 18.95 5.80 6.72
C TYR A 114 18.71 5.61 5.22
N PHE A 115 18.20 6.66 4.58
CA PHE A 115 17.99 6.69 3.13
C PHE A 115 19.33 6.58 2.38
N ALA A 116 19.29 6.03 1.17
CA ALA A 116 20.45 5.88 0.30
C ALA A 116 20.05 6.11 -1.15
N GLU A 117 21.02 6.14 -2.08
CA GLU A 117 20.72 6.17 -3.51
C GLU A 117 19.75 5.03 -3.85
N ALA A 118 18.72 5.32 -4.65
CA ALA A 118 17.55 4.48 -4.80
C ALA A 118 17.89 3.02 -5.14
N ASN A 119 18.85 2.76 -6.03
CA ASN A 119 19.24 1.38 -6.35
C ASN A 119 19.78 0.63 -5.13
N LEU A 120 20.75 1.23 -4.43
CA LEU A 120 21.36 0.64 -3.24
C LEU A 120 20.33 0.45 -2.11
N SER A 121 19.45 1.44 -1.93
CA SER A 121 18.38 1.38 -0.94
C SER A 121 17.41 0.21 -1.19
N ILE A 122 17.06 -0.05 -2.45
CA ILE A 122 16.23 -1.19 -2.84
C ILE A 122 16.94 -2.52 -2.53
N ASP A 123 18.23 -2.63 -2.89
CA ASP A 123 19.04 -3.82 -2.61
C ASP A 123 19.15 -4.08 -1.10
N HIS A 124 19.36 -3.01 -0.32
CA HIS A 124 19.33 -3.08 1.15
C HIS A 124 17.98 -3.60 1.66
N ASN A 125 16.83 -3.12 1.15
CA ASN A 125 15.51 -3.60 1.58
C ASN A 125 15.37 -5.11 1.39
N LEU A 126 15.66 -5.60 0.18
CA LEU A 126 15.54 -7.03 -0.15
C LEU A 126 16.48 -7.87 0.72
N MET A 127 17.71 -7.41 0.93
CA MET A 127 18.68 -8.07 1.80
C MET A 127 18.20 -8.11 3.26
N MET A 128 17.64 -7.01 3.78
CA MET A 128 17.10 -6.96 5.14
C MET A 128 15.93 -7.90 5.32
N MET A 129 15.00 -7.98 4.36
CA MET A 129 13.89 -8.93 4.41
C MET A 129 14.37 -10.39 4.48
N ILE A 130 15.46 -10.74 3.78
CA ILE A 130 16.09 -12.07 3.86
C ILE A 130 16.74 -12.28 5.23
N LEU A 131 17.52 -11.29 5.68
CA LEU A 131 18.22 -11.34 6.97
C LEU A 131 17.23 -11.54 8.12
N MET A 132 16.14 -10.77 8.17
CA MET A 132 15.11 -10.88 9.19
C MET A 132 14.55 -12.29 9.30
N ARG A 133 14.24 -12.94 8.17
CA ARG A 133 13.75 -14.33 8.19
C ARG A 133 14.78 -15.30 8.78
N LYS A 134 16.07 -15.06 8.55
CA LYS A 134 17.16 -15.88 9.10
C LYS A 134 17.32 -15.67 10.60
N ILE A 135 17.28 -14.42 11.06
CA ILE A 135 17.43 -14.07 12.48
C ILE A 135 16.19 -14.49 13.28
N ALA A 136 14.98 -14.30 12.75
CA ALA A 136 13.74 -14.67 13.43
C ALA A 136 13.70 -16.15 13.83
N LYS A 137 14.17 -17.05 12.96
CA LYS A 137 14.27 -18.50 13.26
C LYS A 137 15.14 -18.79 14.50
N LYS A 138 16.22 -18.03 14.72
CA LYS A 138 17.09 -18.20 15.91
C LYS A 138 16.34 -17.87 17.20
N HIS A 139 15.38 -16.96 17.12
CA HIS A 139 14.53 -16.52 18.23
C HIS A 139 13.20 -17.29 18.30
N LYS A 140 13.05 -18.37 17.51
CA LYS A 140 11.80 -19.14 17.38
C LYS A 140 10.62 -18.29 16.91
N LEU A 141 10.91 -17.22 16.18
CA LEU A 141 9.92 -16.28 15.64
C LEU A 141 9.78 -16.49 14.14
N LYS A 142 8.61 -16.16 13.62
CA LYS A 142 8.35 -16.04 12.19
C LYS A 142 8.02 -14.59 11.85
N VAL A 143 8.76 -14.06 10.88
CA VAL A 143 8.46 -12.75 10.27
C VAL A 143 7.46 -12.94 9.14
N ILE A 144 6.39 -12.15 9.17
CA ILE A 144 5.35 -12.12 8.15
C ILE A 144 5.32 -10.72 7.53
N PHE A 145 5.58 -10.66 6.22
CA PHE A 145 5.53 -9.44 5.41
C PHE A 145 4.28 -9.35 4.55
N HIS A 146 3.29 -10.22 4.74
CA HIS A 146 2.04 -10.11 3.99
C HIS A 146 1.34 -8.80 4.38
N GLU A 147 0.73 -8.09 3.43
CA GLU A 147 0.17 -6.75 3.64
C GLU A 147 -1.02 -6.75 4.62
N LYS A 148 -1.77 -7.86 4.67
CA LYS A 148 -2.86 -8.06 5.62
C LYS A 148 -2.84 -9.49 6.21
N PRO A 149 -1.96 -9.79 7.17
CA PRO A 149 -1.80 -11.15 7.67
C PRO A 149 -2.98 -11.57 8.55
N PHE A 150 -3.58 -10.64 9.28
CA PHE A 150 -4.77 -10.85 10.11
C PHE A 150 -5.86 -9.83 9.71
N ALA A 151 -7.09 -10.30 9.51
CA ALA A 151 -8.24 -9.41 9.32
C ALA A 151 -8.60 -8.65 10.61
N GLY A 152 -9.27 -7.50 10.50
CA GLY A 152 -9.74 -6.74 11.67
C GLY A 152 -8.71 -5.88 12.40
N VAL A 153 -7.44 -5.94 12.02
CA VAL A 153 -6.33 -5.13 12.57
C VAL A 153 -5.57 -4.41 11.45
N ASN A 154 -4.71 -3.45 11.78
CA ASN A 154 -3.87 -2.73 10.81
C ASN A 154 -3.08 -3.71 9.94
N GLY A 155 -2.89 -3.34 8.66
CA GLY A 155 -2.06 -4.08 7.74
C GLY A 155 -0.64 -3.53 7.70
N SER A 156 0.29 -4.26 7.11
CA SER A 156 1.68 -3.84 6.97
C SER A 156 1.95 -3.12 5.66
N GLY A 157 2.42 -1.87 5.73
CA GLY A 157 2.87 -1.05 4.62
C GLY A 157 4.38 -1.12 4.34
N LYS A 158 4.78 -0.43 3.27
CA LYS A 158 6.19 -0.07 3.03
C LYS A 158 6.32 1.33 2.50
N HIS A 159 6.36 2.32 3.38
CA HIS A 159 6.40 3.70 2.94
C HIS A 159 7.70 4.00 2.23
N CYS A 160 7.60 4.63 1.05
CA CYS A 160 8.74 4.97 0.21
C CYS A 160 8.95 6.48 0.21
N ASN A 161 9.90 6.93 1.02
CA ASN A 161 10.37 8.31 1.11
C ASN A 161 11.34 8.61 -0.04
N TRP A 162 10.84 9.23 -1.11
CA TRP A 162 11.56 9.52 -2.35
C TRP A 162 11.97 10.99 -2.46
N SER A 163 13.21 11.24 -2.88
CA SER A 163 13.74 12.58 -3.14
C SER A 163 14.79 12.60 -4.26
N MET A 164 15.21 13.80 -4.67
CA MET A 164 16.23 14.02 -5.70
C MET A 164 17.30 14.98 -5.18
N VAL A 165 18.57 14.58 -5.26
CA VAL A 165 19.70 15.33 -4.72
C VAL A 165 20.80 15.48 -5.79
N THR A 166 21.28 16.69 -6.01
CA THR A 166 22.37 16.96 -6.95
C THR A 166 23.70 16.37 -6.47
N ASN A 167 24.65 16.16 -7.39
CA ASN A 167 26.02 15.82 -7.03
C ASN A 167 26.76 16.91 -6.23
N THR A 168 26.20 18.12 -6.17
CA THR A 168 26.68 19.23 -5.33
C THR A 168 26.06 19.23 -3.93
N GLY A 169 25.18 18.26 -3.61
CA GLY A 169 24.59 18.08 -2.28
C GLY A 169 23.28 18.84 -2.04
N VAL A 170 22.68 19.43 -3.08
CA VAL A 170 21.43 20.18 -2.97
C VAL A 170 20.22 19.25 -3.14
N ASN A 171 19.34 19.21 -2.14
CA ASN A 171 18.05 18.51 -2.27
C ASN A 171 17.06 19.40 -3.04
N LEU A 172 16.64 18.93 -4.21
CA LEU A 172 15.76 19.65 -5.13
C LEU A 172 14.31 19.76 -4.65
N LEU A 173 13.95 18.98 -3.62
CA LEU A 173 12.65 19.01 -2.96
C LEU A 173 12.72 19.69 -1.58
N SER A 174 13.83 20.35 -1.24
CA SER A 174 13.88 21.23 -0.07
C SER A 174 13.57 22.67 -0.50
N PRO A 175 12.69 23.38 0.22
CA PRO A 175 12.47 24.79 -0.05
C PRO A 175 13.76 25.62 0.06
N GLY A 176 13.90 26.62 -0.81
CA GLY A 176 15.05 27.50 -0.86
C GLY A 176 14.96 28.64 0.16
N LYS A 177 16.10 29.34 0.35
CA LYS A 177 16.17 30.59 1.14
C LYS A 177 16.20 31.85 0.28
N THR A 178 16.41 31.69 -1.02
CA THR A 178 16.48 32.79 -1.98
C THR A 178 15.39 32.61 -3.03
N PRO A 179 14.91 33.69 -3.66
CA PRO A 179 13.90 33.58 -4.71
C PRO A 179 14.29 32.63 -5.86
N VAL A 180 15.56 32.65 -6.27
CA VAL A 180 16.09 31.75 -7.31
C VAL A 180 16.03 30.28 -6.87
N ASN A 181 16.40 29.99 -5.62
CA ASN A 181 16.32 28.63 -5.07
C ASN A 181 14.86 28.19 -4.90
N ASN A 182 13.95 29.12 -4.61
CA ASN A 182 12.52 28.83 -4.56
C ASN A 182 11.94 28.51 -5.93
N ILE A 183 12.35 29.21 -7.00
CA ILE A 183 11.96 28.85 -8.37
C ILE A 183 12.47 27.45 -8.71
N GLN A 184 13.71 27.10 -8.35
CA GLN A 184 14.24 25.75 -8.54
C GLN A 184 13.36 24.73 -7.81
N PHE A 185 13.15 24.90 -6.51
CA PHE A 185 12.30 24.02 -5.71
C PHE A 185 10.91 23.86 -6.33
N LEU A 186 10.22 24.97 -6.64
CA LEU A 186 8.88 24.96 -7.23
C LEU A 186 8.84 24.24 -8.58
N SER A 187 9.88 24.40 -9.42
CA SER A 187 9.99 23.72 -10.71
C SER A 187 9.98 22.20 -10.55
N PHE A 188 10.78 21.68 -9.61
CA PHE A 188 10.83 20.23 -9.34
C PHE A 188 9.58 19.75 -8.62
N PHE A 189 9.14 20.48 -7.60
CA PHE A 189 7.98 20.16 -6.78
C PHE A 189 6.71 20.04 -7.64
N ILE A 190 6.41 21.04 -8.48
CA ILE A 190 5.23 20.98 -9.33
C ILE A 190 5.36 19.97 -10.47
N SER A 191 6.57 19.74 -10.99
CA SER A 191 6.80 18.69 -11.99
C SER A 191 6.49 17.30 -11.43
N VAL A 192 6.78 17.06 -10.15
CA VAL A 192 6.40 15.81 -9.47
C VAL A 192 4.88 15.70 -9.35
N ILE A 193 4.20 16.76 -8.89
CA ILE A 193 2.74 16.77 -8.77
C ILE A 193 2.08 16.54 -10.14
N ARG A 194 2.58 17.20 -11.19
CA ARG A 194 2.11 17.00 -12.56
C ARG A 194 2.31 15.58 -13.06
N ALA A 195 3.45 14.97 -12.72
CA ALA A 195 3.76 13.57 -13.06
C ALA A 195 2.78 12.61 -12.39
N VAL A 196 2.50 12.84 -11.10
CA VAL A 196 1.54 12.04 -10.33
C VAL A 196 0.14 12.23 -10.87
N TYR A 197 -0.30 13.46 -11.17
CA TYR A 197 -1.60 13.71 -11.77
C TYR A 197 -1.74 13.02 -13.14
N GLU A 198 -0.75 13.17 -14.02
CA GLU A 198 -0.81 12.59 -15.37
C GLU A 198 -0.87 11.06 -15.32
N HIS A 199 -0.07 10.43 -14.46
CA HIS A 199 0.07 8.98 -14.41
C HIS A 199 -0.54 8.35 -13.15
N ASN A 200 -1.56 9.00 -12.58
CA ASN A 200 -2.15 8.65 -11.28
C ASN A 200 -2.59 7.18 -11.18
N TYR A 201 -3.32 6.70 -12.19
CA TYR A 201 -3.85 5.34 -12.22
C TYR A 201 -2.74 4.29 -12.42
N LEU A 202 -1.73 4.60 -13.25
CA LEU A 202 -0.56 3.74 -13.46
C LEU A 202 0.29 3.62 -12.17
N LEU A 203 0.50 4.73 -11.46
CA LEU A 203 1.20 4.74 -10.18
C LEU A 203 0.49 3.88 -9.14
N MET A 204 -0.84 4.02 -9.02
CA MET A 204 -1.62 3.14 -8.13
C MET A 204 -1.56 1.68 -8.57
N ALA A 205 -1.71 1.40 -9.87
CA ALA A 205 -1.66 0.03 -10.38
C ALA A 205 -0.28 -0.63 -10.16
N SER A 206 0.80 0.15 -10.11
CA SER A 206 2.14 -0.35 -9.78
C SER A 206 2.25 -0.91 -8.34
N THR A 207 1.33 -0.52 -7.46
CA THR A 207 1.22 -1.02 -6.08
C THR A 207 0.17 -2.13 -5.94
N ALA A 208 -0.64 -2.37 -6.97
CA ALA A 208 -1.74 -3.30 -6.93
C ALA A 208 -1.23 -4.74 -6.92
N SER A 209 -1.72 -5.52 -5.95
CA SER A 209 -1.49 -6.95 -5.85
C SER A 209 -2.62 -7.56 -5.01
N LEU A 210 -2.80 -8.89 -5.09
CA LEU A 210 -3.78 -9.57 -4.26
C LEU A 210 -3.56 -9.25 -2.77
N GLY A 211 -2.33 -9.35 -2.28
CA GLY A 211 -2.00 -9.07 -0.87
C GLY A 211 -2.36 -7.64 -0.47
N ASN A 212 -1.93 -6.66 -1.26
CA ASN A 212 -2.17 -5.24 -0.98
C ASN A 212 -3.64 -4.83 -1.14
N SER A 213 -4.44 -5.54 -1.96
CA SER A 213 -5.89 -5.28 -2.06
C SER A 213 -6.65 -5.56 -0.77
N TYR A 214 -6.09 -6.38 0.12
CA TYR A 214 -6.66 -6.61 1.44
C TYR A 214 -6.25 -5.55 2.47
N ARG A 215 -5.29 -4.69 2.13
CA ARG A 215 -4.75 -3.65 3.01
C ARG A 215 -5.33 -2.28 2.68
N LEU A 216 -5.27 -1.86 1.41
CA LEU A 216 -5.66 -0.50 0.99
C LEU A 216 -7.14 -0.20 1.30
N GLY A 217 -7.42 1.05 1.68
CA GLY A 217 -8.79 1.53 1.94
C GLY A 217 -9.31 1.35 3.37
N GLY A 218 -8.42 1.12 4.35
CA GLY A 218 -8.81 1.08 5.75
C GLY A 218 -7.63 0.89 6.71
N SER A 219 -7.87 1.11 8.01
CA SER A 219 -6.89 0.86 9.09
C SER A 219 -5.51 1.48 8.82
N GLU A 220 -5.48 2.80 8.62
CA GLU A 220 -4.29 3.62 8.29
C GLU A 220 -3.65 3.39 6.91
N ALA A 221 -4.12 2.42 6.12
CA ALA A 221 -3.68 2.28 4.74
C ALA A 221 -4.50 3.17 3.79
N PRO A 222 -3.84 3.95 2.90
CA PRO A 222 -4.52 4.90 2.04
C PRO A 222 -5.58 4.24 1.14
N PRO A 223 -6.62 4.98 0.70
CA PRO A 223 -7.57 4.47 -0.28
C PRO A 223 -6.86 4.14 -1.59
N ALA A 224 -7.47 3.26 -2.38
CA ALA A 224 -6.94 2.87 -3.68
C ALA A 224 -7.18 3.93 -4.79
N ILE A 225 -7.15 5.21 -4.43
CA ILE A 225 -7.35 6.38 -5.28
C ILE A 225 -6.14 7.29 -5.06
N MET A 226 -5.38 7.59 -6.11
CA MET A 226 -4.22 8.48 -5.99
C MET A 226 -4.66 9.91 -5.66
N SER A 227 -4.03 10.50 -4.67
CA SER A 227 -4.06 11.93 -4.39
C SER A 227 -2.70 12.37 -3.87
N VAL A 228 -2.43 13.67 -3.96
CA VAL A 228 -1.23 14.29 -3.40
C VAL A 228 -1.62 15.21 -2.25
N PHE A 229 -1.01 14.98 -1.09
CA PHE A 229 -1.07 15.86 0.07
C PHE A 229 0.19 16.71 0.10
N VAL A 230 0.05 18.04 0.20
CA VAL A 230 1.18 18.97 0.24
C VAL A 230 1.25 19.78 1.53
N GLY A 231 0.18 19.78 2.32
CA GLY A 231 0.09 20.55 3.55
C GLY A 231 -0.43 21.97 3.32
N LYS A 232 -0.89 22.60 4.39
CA LYS A 232 -1.61 23.88 4.32
C LYS A 232 -0.73 24.99 3.80
N THR A 233 0.50 25.09 4.30
CA THR A 233 1.44 26.17 3.92
C THR A 233 1.77 26.11 2.43
N LEU A 234 2.07 24.93 1.89
CA LEU A 234 2.36 24.79 0.46
C LEU A 234 1.11 24.96 -0.41
N THR A 235 -0.07 24.54 0.08
CA THR A 235 -1.34 24.80 -0.60
C THR A 235 -1.57 26.31 -0.77
N GLU A 236 -1.34 27.11 0.27
CA GLU A 236 -1.47 28.58 0.20
C GLU A 236 -0.48 29.21 -0.78
N VAL A 237 0.76 28.68 -0.84
CA VAL A 237 1.77 29.13 -1.82
C VAL A 237 1.32 28.80 -3.26
N ILE A 238 0.83 27.58 -3.51
CA ILE A 238 0.31 27.15 -4.81
C ILE A 238 -0.88 28.03 -5.24
N ASP A 239 -1.84 28.24 -4.35
CA ASP A 239 -3.01 29.10 -4.58
C ASP A 239 -2.61 30.54 -4.87
N SER A 240 -1.60 31.06 -4.16
CA SER A 240 -1.09 32.40 -4.40
C SER A 240 -0.46 32.54 -5.79
N ILE A 241 0.30 31.55 -6.25
CA ILE A 241 0.91 31.55 -7.58
C ILE A 241 -0.17 31.45 -8.68
N GLU A 242 -1.22 30.67 -8.45
CA GLU A 242 -2.38 30.57 -9.35
C GLU A 242 -3.11 31.91 -9.46
N ARG A 243 -3.41 32.57 -8.33
CA ARG A 243 -4.13 33.86 -8.33
C ARG A 243 -3.35 35.00 -8.98
N MET A 244 -2.01 35.01 -8.85
CA MET A 244 -1.18 36.01 -9.54
C MET A 244 -1.35 35.95 -11.07
N ALA A 245 -1.69 34.79 -11.64
CA ALA A 245 -1.96 34.65 -13.06
C ALA A 245 -3.22 35.40 -13.52
N ILE A 246 -4.19 35.63 -12.62
CA ILE A 246 -5.49 36.25 -12.95
C ILE A 246 -5.38 37.79 -13.04
N THR A 247 -4.39 38.38 -12.37
CA THR A 247 -4.17 39.83 -12.32
C THR A 247 -3.28 40.39 -13.45
N ASP A 248 -2.57 39.53 -14.18
CA ASP A 248 -1.63 39.92 -15.26
C ASP A 248 -2.31 40.27 -16.61
N ASP A 249 -3.64 40.21 -16.70
CA ASP A 249 -4.41 40.69 -17.88
C ASP A 249 -4.55 42.23 -17.93
N SER A 250 -3.97 42.95 -16.96
CA SER A 250 -3.84 44.40 -17.02
C SER A 250 -2.52 44.79 -17.71
N ALA A 251 -2.58 44.88 -19.04
CA ALA A 251 -1.55 45.54 -19.82
C ALA A 251 -1.27 46.94 -19.25
N HIS A 252 0.00 47.23 -18.97
CA HIS A 252 0.59 48.54 -18.60
C HIS A 252 1.03 48.76 -17.14
N ASN A 253 1.86 47.87 -16.58
CA ASN A 253 2.81 48.31 -15.55
C ASN A 253 4.14 47.54 -15.60
N GLU A 254 5.20 48.21 -16.04
CA GLU A 254 6.57 47.67 -16.05
C GLU A 254 7.10 47.43 -14.62
N ASP A 255 6.59 48.15 -13.62
CA ASP A 255 6.94 47.98 -12.21
C ASP A 255 6.38 46.69 -11.56
N VAL A 256 5.40 46.03 -12.18
CA VAL A 256 4.82 44.77 -11.69
C VAL A 256 5.65 43.55 -12.15
N LYS A 257 6.30 43.63 -13.31
CA LYS A 257 7.12 42.55 -13.89
C LYS A 257 8.37 42.24 -13.07
N LEU A 258 9.03 43.27 -12.50
CA LEU A 258 10.23 43.10 -11.69
C LEU A 258 9.99 42.57 -10.26
N ASN A 259 8.73 42.47 -9.81
CA ASN A 259 8.41 42.17 -8.41
C ASN A 259 7.78 40.78 -8.18
N ILE A 260 7.65 39.93 -9.20
CA ILE A 260 7.03 38.59 -9.05
C ILE A 260 7.97 37.64 -8.31
N VAL A 261 9.28 37.74 -8.57
CA VAL A 261 10.32 36.91 -7.94
C VAL A 261 10.45 37.22 -6.44
N ASN A 262 10.31 38.49 -6.04
CA ASN A 262 10.30 38.92 -4.63
C ASN A 262 8.97 38.65 -3.89
N LYS A 263 7.92 38.24 -4.62
CA LYS A 263 6.60 37.91 -4.05
C LYS A 263 6.41 36.43 -3.73
N ILE A 264 7.37 35.56 -4.06
CA ILE A 264 7.32 34.15 -3.65
C ILE A 264 7.47 34.13 -2.13
N PRO A 265 6.44 33.69 -1.38
CA PRO A 265 6.50 33.66 0.08
C PRO A 265 7.68 32.80 0.55
N GLU A 266 8.24 33.13 1.71
CA GLU A 266 9.16 32.21 2.37
C GLU A 266 8.43 30.90 2.67
N ILE A 267 8.94 29.79 2.15
CA ILE A 267 8.32 28.47 2.29
C ILE A 267 8.87 27.84 3.56
N LEU A 268 8.10 27.92 4.64
CA LEU A 268 8.43 27.24 5.89
C LEU A 268 8.13 25.74 5.78
N PRO A 269 8.96 24.85 6.35
CA PRO A 269 8.65 23.43 6.43
C PRO A 269 7.39 23.22 7.27
N ASP A 270 6.32 22.74 6.63
CA ASP A 270 5.14 22.26 7.34
C ASP A 270 5.41 20.83 7.82
N ASN A 271 5.47 20.64 9.14
CA ASN A 271 5.67 19.34 9.78
C ASN A 271 4.36 18.68 10.21
N THR A 272 3.20 19.18 9.75
CA THR A 272 1.91 18.58 10.08
C THR A 272 1.65 17.35 9.22
N ASP A 273 2.19 16.19 9.64
CA ASP A 273 1.75 14.88 9.14
C ASP A 273 0.38 14.50 9.74
N ARG A 274 -0.61 15.37 9.55
CA ARG A 274 -1.97 15.18 10.09
C ARG A 274 -2.82 14.26 9.23
N ASN A 275 -2.40 13.99 7.99
CA ASN A 275 -3.20 13.22 7.05
C ASN A 275 -2.47 11.94 6.59
N ARG A 276 -2.48 10.93 7.48
CA ARG A 276 -1.98 9.56 7.20
C ARG A 276 -2.75 8.84 6.07
N THR A 277 -3.87 9.39 5.61
CA THR A 277 -4.75 8.75 4.63
C THR A 277 -4.36 9.03 3.17
N SER A 278 -3.45 9.98 2.90
CA SER A 278 -3.02 10.27 1.54
C SER A 278 -2.06 9.19 0.99
N PRO A 279 -2.25 8.68 -0.23
CA PRO A 279 -1.31 7.75 -0.85
C PRO A 279 0.07 8.36 -1.14
N PHE A 280 0.13 9.65 -1.45
CA PHE A 280 1.37 10.35 -1.80
C PHE A 280 1.42 11.69 -1.05
N ALA A 281 2.36 11.84 -0.12
CA ALA A 281 2.40 12.99 0.77
C ALA A 281 3.76 13.70 0.71
N PHE A 282 3.76 15.03 0.63
CA PHE A 282 4.98 15.81 0.79
C PHE A 282 5.29 15.99 2.29
N THR A 283 6.43 15.48 2.74
CA THR A 283 6.82 15.47 4.17
C THR A 283 7.99 16.43 4.43
N GLY A 284 7.85 17.65 3.92
CA GLY A 284 8.73 18.80 4.13
C GLY A 284 9.92 18.90 3.18
N ASN A 285 10.57 17.79 2.84
CA ASN A 285 11.74 17.79 1.95
C ASN A 285 11.84 16.60 0.99
N ARG A 286 10.75 15.83 0.88
CA ARG A 286 10.64 14.59 0.11
C ARG A 286 9.17 14.23 -0.05
N PHE A 287 8.86 13.32 -0.96
CA PHE A 287 7.54 12.71 -1.05
C PHE A 287 7.55 11.31 -0.47
N GLU A 288 6.51 10.98 0.28
CA GLU A 288 6.30 9.67 0.88
C GLU A 288 5.18 8.95 0.13
N PHE A 289 5.50 7.80 -0.48
CA PHE A 289 4.53 6.96 -1.18
C PHE A 289 4.08 5.81 -0.27
N ARG A 290 2.86 5.92 0.29
CA ARG A 290 2.31 5.04 1.34
C ARG A 290 1.53 3.82 0.81
N ALA A 291 1.12 3.87 -0.47
CA ALA A 291 0.32 2.79 -1.05
C ALA A 291 1.10 1.49 -1.32
N VAL A 292 2.44 1.52 -1.24
CA VAL A 292 3.30 0.35 -1.50
C VAL A 292 3.14 -0.72 -0.42
N GLY A 293 2.99 -1.99 -0.83
CA GLY A 293 2.81 -3.12 0.09
C GLY A 293 4.09 -3.57 0.79
N SER A 294 3.98 -4.13 1.99
CA SER A 294 5.12 -4.62 2.79
C SER A 294 5.90 -5.77 2.15
N SER A 295 5.25 -6.63 1.34
CA SER A 295 5.91 -7.80 0.75
C SER A 295 6.65 -7.50 -0.56
N VAL A 296 6.31 -6.39 -1.23
CA VAL A 296 6.74 -6.16 -2.62
C VAL A 296 8.17 -5.64 -2.70
N ASN A 297 8.79 -5.87 -3.85
CA ASN A 297 10.00 -5.14 -4.24
C ASN A 297 9.59 -3.72 -4.65
N VAL A 298 10.00 -2.73 -3.87
CA VAL A 298 9.73 -1.29 -4.09
C VAL A 298 10.16 -0.79 -5.47
N ALA A 299 11.07 -1.48 -6.16
CA ALA A 299 11.44 -1.17 -7.52
C ALA A 299 10.22 -1.08 -8.45
N SER A 300 9.18 -1.89 -8.25
CA SER A 300 7.97 -1.93 -9.09
C SER A 300 7.25 -0.58 -9.15
N SER A 301 7.20 0.14 -8.04
CA SER A 301 6.55 1.45 -7.95
C SER A 301 7.54 2.59 -8.19
N MET A 302 8.78 2.44 -7.73
CA MET A 302 9.81 3.47 -7.88
C MET A 302 10.23 3.66 -9.33
N PHE A 303 10.27 2.62 -10.16
CA PHE A 303 10.62 2.82 -11.57
C PHE A 303 9.52 3.62 -12.29
N VAL A 304 8.25 3.36 -12.00
CA VAL A 304 7.12 4.11 -12.58
C VAL A 304 7.19 5.59 -12.16
N LEU A 305 7.41 5.86 -10.88
CA LEU A 305 7.53 7.23 -10.34
C LEU A 305 8.70 7.98 -11.00
N ASN A 306 9.89 7.40 -11.00
CA ASN A 306 11.06 8.06 -11.58
C ASN A 306 10.89 8.31 -13.10
N THR A 307 10.30 7.36 -13.84
CA THR A 307 10.01 7.53 -15.26
C THR A 307 8.99 8.64 -15.52
N ALA A 308 7.90 8.68 -14.74
CA ALA A 308 6.87 9.71 -14.84
C ALA A 308 7.45 11.11 -14.58
N VAL A 309 8.26 11.25 -13.52
CA VAL A 309 8.94 12.50 -13.19
C VAL A 309 9.94 12.90 -14.29
N ALA A 310 10.70 11.95 -14.83
CA ALA A 310 11.66 12.22 -15.91
C ALA A 310 10.99 12.78 -17.17
N GLN A 311 9.84 12.21 -17.57
CA GLN A 311 9.05 12.72 -18.69
C GLN A 311 8.59 14.16 -18.43
N GLN A 312 8.05 14.45 -17.25
CA GLN A 312 7.60 15.80 -16.92
C GLN A 312 8.74 16.81 -16.88
N LEU A 313 9.90 16.47 -16.32
CA LEU A 313 11.06 17.36 -16.32
C LEU A 313 11.58 17.65 -17.73
N THR A 314 11.55 16.65 -18.62
CA THR A 314 11.94 16.81 -20.03
C THR A 314 10.98 17.76 -20.77
N ARG A 315 9.67 17.59 -20.55
CA ARG A 315 8.63 18.46 -21.11
C ARG A 315 8.71 19.88 -20.53
N PHE A 316 8.89 19.99 -19.21
CA PHE A 316 9.06 21.25 -18.50
C PHE A 316 10.21 22.07 -19.09
N LYS A 317 11.38 21.44 -19.27
CA LYS A 317 12.54 22.08 -19.93
C LYS A 317 12.18 22.59 -21.33
N SER A 318 11.56 21.74 -22.15
CA SER A 318 11.21 22.07 -23.53
C SER A 318 10.21 23.24 -23.61
N LEU A 319 9.26 23.31 -22.68
CA LEU A 319 8.31 24.43 -22.57
C LEU A 319 9.01 25.71 -22.13
N VAL A 320 9.91 25.65 -21.15
CA VAL A 320 10.70 26.81 -20.72
C VAL A 320 11.56 27.35 -21.87
N GLU A 321 12.24 26.47 -22.62
CA GLU A 321 13.04 26.85 -23.80
C GLU A 321 12.18 27.54 -24.87
N LYS A 322 10.97 27.04 -25.10
CA LYS A 322 10.01 27.66 -26.03
C LYS A 322 9.62 29.07 -25.58
N GLU A 323 9.28 29.26 -24.31
CA GLU A 323 8.91 30.58 -23.77
C GLU A 323 10.09 31.57 -23.80
N MET A 324 11.30 31.11 -23.47
CA MET A 324 12.51 31.92 -23.59
C MET A 324 12.78 32.33 -25.05
N SER A 325 12.54 31.45 -26.02
CA SER A 325 12.67 31.79 -27.45
C SER A 325 11.65 32.84 -27.94
N GLN A 326 10.55 33.01 -27.20
CA GLN A 326 9.53 34.04 -27.44
C GLN A 326 9.86 35.38 -26.75
N GLY A 327 11.03 35.49 -26.12
CA GLY A 327 11.55 36.73 -25.54
C GLY A 327 11.31 36.90 -24.05
N LEU A 328 10.74 35.90 -23.35
CA LEU A 328 10.63 35.93 -21.89
C LEU A 328 12.02 35.75 -21.26
N SER A 329 12.28 36.43 -20.14
CA SER A 329 13.45 36.14 -19.33
C SER A 329 13.38 34.73 -18.76
N LYS A 330 14.52 34.20 -18.31
CA LYS A 330 14.61 32.86 -17.73
C LYS A 330 13.60 32.70 -16.58
N GLU A 331 13.65 33.60 -15.59
CA GLU A 331 12.80 33.56 -14.40
C GLU A 331 11.30 33.64 -14.74
N GLU A 332 10.93 34.50 -15.70
CA GLU A 332 9.54 34.63 -16.17
C GLU A 332 9.07 33.36 -16.88
N ALA A 333 9.91 32.75 -17.74
CA ALA A 333 9.58 31.50 -18.43
C ALA A 333 9.34 30.36 -17.43
N PHE A 334 10.23 30.19 -16.43
CA PHE A 334 10.04 29.20 -15.38
C PHE A 334 8.72 29.41 -14.61
N LEU A 335 8.45 30.65 -14.18
CA LEU A 335 7.22 30.96 -13.44
C LEU A 335 5.96 30.72 -14.28
N LYS A 336 5.99 31.02 -15.58
CA LYS A 336 4.88 30.76 -16.50
C LYS A 336 4.57 29.26 -16.59
N ILE A 337 5.59 28.41 -16.76
CA ILE A 337 5.39 26.96 -16.83
C ILE A 337 4.99 26.37 -15.46
N ILE A 338 5.53 26.87 -14.35
CA ILE A 338 5.09 26.49 -13.01
C ILE A 338 3.59 26.77 -12.83
N ARG A 339 3.12 27.97 -13.19
CA ARG A 339 1.69 28.35 -13.16
C ARG A 339 0.86 27.40 -14.00
N GLN A 340 1.29 27.12 -15.24
CA GLN A 340 0.61 26.18 -16.11
C GLN A 340 0.48 24.79 -15.45
N TYR A 341 1.55 24.25 -14.86
CA TYR A 341 1.53 22.94 -14.23
C TYR A 341 0.66 22.91 -12.97
N ILE A 342 0.60 24.00 -12.20
CA ILE A 342 -0.33 24.16 -11.07
C ILE A 342 -1.77 24.01 -11.56
N THR A 343 -2.17 24.80 -12.55
CA THR A 343 -3.53 24.78 -13.07
C THR A 343 -3.89 23.41 -13.64
N GLU A 344 -2.98 22.79 -14.38
CA GLU A 344 -3.22 21.47 -15.01
C GLU A 344 -3.30 20.33 -13.99
N SER A 345 -2.66 20.44 -12.82
CA SER A 345 -2.57 19.33 -11.85
C SER A 345 -3.39 19.52 -10.58
N LYS A 346 -4.14 20.62 -10.46
CA LYS A 346 -4.94 20.97 -9.28
C LYS A 346 -5.85 19.86 -8.77
N ASP A 347 -6.43 19.09 -9.70
CA ASP A 347 -7.38 18.04 -9.36
C ASP A 347 -6.80 16.93 -8.47
N ILE A 348 -5.48 16.66 -8.55
CA ILE A 348 -4.82 15.62 -7.73
C ILE A 348 -4.59 16.06 -6.28
N LEU A 349 -4.60 17.36 -6.01
CA LEU A 349 -4.30 17.90 -4.69
C LEU A 349 -5.50 17.71 -3.76
N PHE A 350 -5.26 17.07 -2.62
CA PHE A 350 -6.30 16.80 -1.63
C PHE A 350 -5.76 16.79 -0.20
N GLU A 351 -6.31 17.68 0.61
CA GLU A 351 -5.91 17.91 2.02
C GLU A 351 -6.87 17.24 3.02
N GLY A 352 -7.99 16.67 2.55
CA GLY A 352 -9.04 16.09 3.40
C GLY A 352 -8.86 14.61 3.72
N ASN A 353 -9.84 14.01 4.41
CA ASN A 353 -9.83 12.59 4.76
C ASN A 353 -10.06 11.71 3.52
N GLY A 354 -9.05 10.93 3.12
CA GLY A 354 -9.11 10.03 1.97
C GLY A 354 -10.06 8.84 2.15
N TYR A 355 -10.49 8.51 3.37
CA TYR A 355 -11.46 7.43 3.60
C TYR A 355 -12.91 7.85 3.44
N SER A 356 -13.16 9.15 3.34
CA SER A 356 -14.52 9.67 3.36
C SER A 356 -15.25 9.33 2.06
N GLN A 357 -16.54 8.97 2.13
CA GLN A 357 -17.33 8.68 0.94
C GLN A 357 -17.43 9.90 0.02
N GLU A 358 -17.38 11.10 0.60
CA GLU A 358 -17.33 12.38 -0.11
C GLU A 358 -16.07 12.48 -0.97
N TRP A 359 -14.91 12.05 -0.47
CA TRP A 359 -13.69 12.00 -1.29
C TRP A 359 -13.83 11.04 -2.45
N HIS A 360 -14.39 9.84 -2.24
CA HIS A 360 -14.59 8.88 -3.33
C HIS A 360 -15.47 9.46 -4.46
N GLN A 361 -16.52 10.21 -4.10
CA GLN A 361 -17.38 10.87 -5.07
C GLN A 361 -16.69 12.05 -5.78
N GLU A 362 -16.01 12.90 -5.00
CA GLU A 362 -15.29 14.07 -5.53
C GLU A 362 -14.12 13.67 -6.43
N ALA A 363 -13.34 12.66 -6.04
CA ALA A 363 -12.26 12.10 -6.85
C ALA A 363 -12.78 11.61 -8.21
N SER A 364 -13.93 10.92 -8.23
CA SER A 364 -14.57 10.52 -9.48
C SER A 364 -15.01 11.72 -10.33
N ARG A 365 -15.52 12.80 -9.70
CA ARG A 365 -15.89 14.05 -10.40
C ARG A 365 -14.68 14.74 -11.02
N ARG A 366 -13.52 14.66 -10.35
CA ARG A 366 -12.21 15.15 -10.81
C ARG A 366 -11.52 14.24 -11.83
N GLY A 367 -12.13 13.11 -12.20
CA GLY A 367 -11.55 12.15 -13.14
C GLY A 367 -10.41 11.29 -12.56
N LEU A 368 -10.25 11.25 -11.23
CA LEU A 368 -9.28 10.41 -10.55
C LEU A 368 -9.84 8.99 -10.38
N LYS A 369 -9.35 8.07 -11.21
CA LYS A 369 -9.80 6.67 -11.21
C LYS A 369 -9.23 5.91 -10.01
N GLY A 370 -10.11 5.33 -9.20
CA GLY A 370 -9.74 4.38 -8.15
C GLY A 370 -9.59 2.94 -8.66
N ILE A 371 -8.81 2.14 -7.95
CA ILE A 371 -8.73 0.69 -8.17
C ILE A 371 -9.81 0.00 -7.34
N SER A 372 -10.77 -0.61 -8.02
CA SER A 372 -11.79 -1.48 -7.41
C SER A 372 -11.50 -2.96 -7.62
N ASP A 373 -10.77 -3.30 -8.69
CA ASP A 373 -10.45 -4.67 -9.08
C ASP A 373 -8.98 -4.74 -9.55
N VAL A 374 -8.25 -5.74 -9.06
CA VAL A 374 -6.80 -5.86 -9.29
C VAL A 374 -6.48 -6.27 -10.74
N PRO A 375 -7.09 -7.32 -11.31
CA PRO A 375 -6.92 -7.65 -12.74
C PRO A 375 -7.26 -6.49 -13.68
N GLU A 376 -8.34 -5.76 -13.43
CA GLU A 376 -8.73 -4.57 -14.19
C GLU A 376 -7.67 -3.47 -14.10
N ALA A 377 -7.09 -3.24 -12.91
CA ALA A 377 -6.03 -2.26 -12.74
C ALA A 377 -4.79 -2.57 -13.59
N PHE A 378 -4.47 -3.85 -13.81
CA PHE A 378 -3.32 -4.22 -14.63
C PHE A 378 -3.47 -3.81 -16.11
N LYS A 379 -4.69 -3.59 -16.62
CA LYS A 379 -4.89 -3.18 -18.02
C LYS A 379 -4.21 -1.85 -18.36
N VAL A 380 -3.98 -0.98 -17.36
CA VAL A 380 -3.30 0.31 -17.55
C VAL A 380 -1.89 0.16 -18.14
N PHE A 381 -1.23 -0.99 -17.95
CA PHE A 381 0.07 -1.25 -18.55
C PHE A 381 0.01 -1.30 -20.09
N LEU A 382 -1.17 -1.57 -20.65
CA LEU A 382 -1.41 -1.61 -22.10
C LEU A 382 -1.97 -0.30 -22.65
N ASP A 383 -2.40 0.63 -21.79
CA ASP A 383 -2.97 1.92 -22.22
C ASP A 383 -1.95 2.72 -23.03
N LYS A 384 -2.44 3.42 -24.06
CA LYS A 384 -1.60 4.27 -24.94
C LYS A 384 -0.72 5.22 -24.13
N LYS A 385 -1.27 5.84 -23.09
CA LYS A 385 -0.55 6.80 -22.24
C LYS A 385 0.66 6.17 -21.52
N THR A 386 0.51 4.93 -21.05
CA THR A 386 1.61 4.17 -20.41
C THR A 386 2.64 3.74 -21.46
N ARG A 387 2.18 3.24 -22.63
CA ARG A 387 3.08 2.87 -23.73
C ARG A 387 3.92 4.07 -24.16
N ASP A 388 3.28 5.21 -24.40
CA ASP A 388 3.93 6.47 -24.76
C ASP A 388 4.97 6.87 -23.71
N LEU A 389 4.60 6.88 -22.42
CA LEU A 389 5.54 7.19 -21.32
C LEU A 389 6.79 6.32 -21.35
N MET A 390 6.61 5.01 -21.47
CA MET A 390 7.70 4.04 -21.31
C MET A 390 8.62 3.98 -22.54
N VAL A 391 8.04 4.13 -23.73
CA VAL A 391 8.77 4.15 -25.00
C VAL A 391 9.49 5.48 -25.21
N GLU A 392 8.84 6.62 -24.95
CA GLU A 392 9.44 7.96 -25.04
C GLU A 392 10.67 8.07 -24.13
N THR A 393 10.58 7.53 -22.91
CA THR A 393 11.67 7.54 -21.94
C THR A 393 12.67 6.38 -22.10
N GLN A 394 12.40 5.46 -23.03
CA GLN A 394 13.20 4.26 -23.32
C GLN A 394 13.41 3.34 -22.09
N VAL A 395 12.48 3.38 -21.13
CA VAL A 395 12.57 2.56 -19.91
C VAL A 395 12.06 1.14 -20.17
N LEU A 396 10.94 1.00 -20.87
CA LEU A 396 10.40 -0.28 -21.33
C LEU A 396 9.93 -0.19 -22.78
N CYS A 397 10.04 -1.28 -23.53
CA CYS A 397 9.37 -1.42 -24.81
C CYS A 397 7.94 -1.98 -24.66
N GLU A 398 7.13 -1.89 -25.70
CA GLU A 398 5.74 -2.41 -25.69
C GLU A 398 5.66 -3.89 -25.31
N ARG A 399 6.55 -4.72 -25.87
CA ARG A 399 6.65 -6.15 -25.51
C ARG A 399 6.95 -6.39 -24.02
N GLU A 400 7.76 -5.53 -23.38
CA GLU A 400 8.05 -5.65 -21.95
C GLU A 400 6.83 -5.25 -21.10
N LEU A 401 6.01 -4.30 -21.57
CA LEU A 401 4.75 -3.94 -20.92
C LEU A 401 3.71 -5.07 -21.01
N GLU A 402 3.57 -5.67 -22.18
CA GLU A 402 2.69 -6.83 -22.40
C GLU A 402 3.11 -8.02 -21.51
N ALA A 403 4.40 -8.33 -21.47
CA ALA A 403 4.92 -9.37 -20.59
C ALA A 403 4.64 -9.08 -19.09
N ARG A 404 4.76 -7.82 -18.67
CA ARG A 404 4.42 -7.43 -17.29
C ARG A 404 2.94 -7.61 -17.00
N TYR A 405 2.07 -7.18 -17.92
CA TYR A 405 0.63 -7.37 -17.81
C TYR A 405 0.27 -8.85 -17.63
N GLU A 406 0.84 -9.74 -18.43
CA GLU A 406 0.61 -11.18 -18.32
C GLU A 406 1.13 -11.75 -17.00
N VAL A 407 2.37 -11.44 -16.61
CA VAL A 407 2.99 -11.94 -15.37
C VAL A 407 2.21 -11.48 -14.13
N LEU A 408 1.72 -10.24 -14.11
CA LEU A 408 0.92 -9.73 -12.98
C LEU A 408 -0.40 -10.49 -12.85
N ASN A 409 -1.10 -10.75 -13.95
CA ASN A 409 -2.31 -11.57 -13.95
C ASN A 409 -2.01 -13.02 -13.53
N GLU A 410 -0.93 -13.61 -14.02
CA GLU A 410 -0.53 -14.96 -13.63
C GLU A 410 -0.23 -15.06 -12.12
N LEU A 411 0.51 -14.09 -11.56
CA LEU A 411 0.82 -14.03 -10.13
C LEU A 411 -0.45 -13.89 -9.28
N PHE A 412 -1.38 -13.03 -9.71
CA PHE A 412 -2.68 -12.87 -9.05
C PHE A 412 -3.45 -14.19 -9.02
N ILE A 413 -3.58 -14.87 -10.16
CA ILE A 413 -4.26 -16.16 -10.27
C ILE A 413 -3.60 -17.18 -9.34
N LYS A 414 -2.28 -17.35 -9.41
CA LYS A 414 -1.56 -18.36 -8.63
C LYS A 414 -1.75 -18.14 -7.13
N LYS A 415 -1.63 -16.89 -6.64
CA LYS A 415 -1.84 -16.57 -5.22
C LYS A 415 -3.27 -16.87 -4.78
N LEU A 416 -4.27 -16.32 -5.49
CA LEU A 416 -5.67 -16.51 -5.13
C LEU A 416 -6.10 -17.98 -5.24
N GLN A 417 -5.54 -18.71 -6.21
CA GLN A 417 -5.76 -20.14 -6.36
C GLN A 417 -5.22 -20.96 -5.18
N ILE A 418 -4.04 -20.61 -4.65
CA ILE A 418 -3.47 -21.26 -3.46
C ILE A 418 -4.37 -20.98 -2.26
N GLU A 419 -4.75 -19.72 -2.04
CA GLU A 419 -5.64 -19.35 -0.93
C GLU A 419 -6.98 -20.10 -1.02
N ALA A 420 -7.62 -20.12 -2.19
CA ALA A 420 -8.89 -20.83 -2.39
C ALA A 420 -8.76 -22.36 -2.16
N ARG A 421 -7.64 -22.97 -2.55
CA ARG A 421 -7.37 -24.41 -2.28
C ARG A 421 -7.25 -24.66 -0.79
N VAL A 422 -6.39 -23.91 -0.11
CA VAL A 422 -6.15 -24.08 1.32
C VAL A 422 -7.43 -23.84 2.12
N LEU A 423 -8.21 -22.82 1.76
CA LEU A 423 -9.51 -22.55 2.39
C LEU A 423 -10.49 -23.72 2.23
N GLY A 424 -10.62 -24.26 1.01
CA GLY A 424 -11.49 -25.40 0.74
C GLY A 424 -11.06 -26.65 1.52
N ASP A 425 -9.76 -26.95 1.51
CA ASP A 425 -9.20 -28.11 2.21
C ASP A 425 -9.36 -27.99 3.73
N LEU A 426 -9.11 -26.81 4.32
CA LEU A 426 -9.33 -26.58 5.75
C LEU A 426 -10.80 -26.69 6.13
N SER A 427 -11.70 -26.14 5.29
CA SER A 427 -13.14 -26.21 5.53
C SER A 427 -13.64 -27.65 5.58
N ILE A 428 -13.25 -28.48 4.61
CA ILE A 428 -13.68 -29.88 4.50
C ILE A 428 -13.02 -30.77 5.56
N ASN A 429 -11.71 -30.63 5.77
CA ASN A 429 -10.95 -31.61 6.56
C ASN A 429 -10.79 -31.24 8.04
N HIS A 430 -10.96 -29.97 8.42
CA HIS A 430 -10.71 -29.51 9.79
C HIS A 430 -11.98 -28.91 10.41
N ILE A 431 -12.59 -27.91 9.75
CA ILE A 431 -13.70 -27.16 10.34
C ILE A 431 -14.99 -27.97 10.40
N ILE A 432 -15.44 -28.52 9.26
CA ILE A 432 -16.69 -29.31 9.21
C ILE A 432 -16.65 -30.51 10.18
N PRO A 433 -15.59 -31.35 10.21
CA PRO A 433 -15.53 -32.49 11.12
C PRO A 433 -15.58 -32.07 12.59
N THR A 434 -14.91 -30.96 12.95
CA THR A 434 -14.94 -30.42 14.31
C THR A 434 -16.35 -29.97 14.69
N ALA A 435 -17.01 -29.21 13.80
CA ALA A 435 -18.37 -28.74 14.04
C ALA A 435 -19.37 -29.91 14.22
N ILE A 436 -19.23 -30.98 13.42
CA ILE A 436 -20.04 -32.20 13.57
C ILE A 436 -19.75 -32.91 14.89
N LYS A 437 -18.48 -33.01 15.30
CA LYS A 437 -18.10 -33.62 16.58
C LYS A 437 -18.75 -32.88 17.76
N PHE A 438 -18.70 -31.55 17.74
CA PHE A 438 -19.36 -30.74 18.76
C PHE A 438 -20.89 -30.85 18.69
N GLN A 439 -21.48 -30.81 17.48
CA GLN A 439 -22.91 -31.01 17.28
C GLN A 439 -23.39 -32.36 17.87
N ASN A 440 -22.64 -33.43 17.67
CA ASN A 440 -22.94 -34.74 18.24
C ASN A 440 -22.92 -34.73 19.78
N SER A 441 -21.99 -34.01 20.40
CA SER A 441 -21.96 -33.87 21.87
C SER A 441 -23.21 -33.18 22.42
N LEU A 442 -23.70 -32.14 21.72
CA LEU A 442 -24.95 -31.47 22.09
C LEU A 442 -26.16 -32.39 21.90
N ILE A 443 -26.19 -33.18 20.82
CA ILE A 443 -27.25 -34.17 20.58
C ILE A 443 -27.29 -35.21 21.71
N GLN A 444 -26.14 -35.75 22.11
CA GLN A 444 -26.06 -36.70 23.23
C GLN A 444 -26.54 -36.08 24.54
N ASN A 445 -26.21 -34.82 24.81
CA ASN A 445 -26.73 -34.11 25.98
C ASN A 445 -28.27 -33.98 25.95
N VAL A 446 -28.84 -33.59 24.80
CA VAL A 446 -30.30 -33.49 24.63
C VAL A 446 -31.00 -34.83 24.79
N LEU A 447 -30.43 -35.91 24.24
CA LEU A 447 -30.96 -37.27 24.41
C LEU A 447 -30.92 -37.70 25.88
N GLY A 448 -29.81 -37.46 26.58
CA GLY A 448 -29.70 -37.77 28.01
C GLY A 448 -30.69 -36.99 28.88
N ILE A 449 -30.92 -35.70 28.59
CA ILE A 449 -31.95 -34.91 29.30
C ILE A 449 -33.34 -35.52 29.06
N LYS A 450 -33.64 -35.96 27.83
CA LYS A 450 -34.93 -36.59 27.51
C LYS A 450 -35.13 -37.94 28.24
N GLU A 451 -34.06 -38.71 28.41
CA GLU A 451 -34.13 -39.99 29.11
C GLU A 451 -34.34 -39.83 30.62
N ILE A 452 -33.75 -38.79 31.21
CA ILE A 452 -33.86 -38.50 32.65
C ILE A 452 -35.17 -37.78 32.99
N PHE A 453 -35.58 -36.82 32.15
CA PHE A 453 -36.71 -35.93 32.38
C PHE A 453 -37.80 -36.17 31.32
N GLY A 454 -39.04 -36.39 31.75
CA GLY A 454 -40.17 -36.59 30.85
C GLY A 454 -40.50 -35.36 29.98
N ASP A 455 -41.44 -35.53 29.03
CA ASP A 455 -41.75 -34.56 27.95
C ASP A 455 -41.95 -33.09 28.34
N PRO A 456 -42.65 -32.71 29.44
CA PRO A 456 -42.85 -31.29 29.75
C PRO A 456 -41.57 -30.58 30.23
N GLU A 457 -40.76 -31.25 31.06
CA GLU A 457 -39.50 -30.69 31.57
C GLU A 457 -38.39 -30.72 30.51
N PHE A 458 -38.33 -31.79 29.72
CA PHE A 458 -37.38 -31.94 28.61
C PHE A 458 -37.41 -30.74 27.64
N ARG A 459 -38.61 -30.31 27.23
CA ARG A 459 -38.80 -29.24 26.24
C ARG A 459 -38.23 -27.91 26.74
N GLN A 460 -38.44 -27.59 28.01
CA GLN A 460 -37.93 -26.35 28.61
C GLN A 460 -36.41 -26.42 28.81
N MET A 461 -35.89 -27.55 29.29
CA MET A 461 -34.46 -27.71 29.63
C MET A 461 -33.55 -27.83 28.40
N SER A 462 -34.07 -28.32 27.27
CA SER A 462 -33.30 -28.60 26.05
C SER A 462 -33.46 -27.53 24.95
N GLU A 463 -34.30 -26.51 25.15
CA GLU A 463 -34.63 -25.53 24.12
C GLU A 463 -33.38 -24.86 23.51
N ARG A 464 -32.48 -24.38 24.37
CA ARG A 464 -31.25 -23.67 23.95
C ARG A 464 -30.27 -24.59 23.21
N GLN A 465 -30.16 -25.84 23.65
CA GLN A 465 -29.31 -26.86 23.02
C GLN A 465 -29.85 -27.21 21.63
N ILE A 466 -31.18 -27.41 21.50
CA ILE A 466 -31.82 -27.67 20.21
C ILE A 466 -31.63 -26.49 19.25
N LEU A 467 -31.77 -25.24 19.73
CA LEU A 467 -31.49 -24.05 18.93
C LEU A 467 -30.03 -24.00 18.46
N SER A 468 -29.08 -24.35 19.35
CA SER A 468 -27.65 -24.39 19.01
C SER A 468 -27.34 -25.46 17.98
N ILE A 469 -27.90 -26.67 18.13
CA ILE A 469 -27.78 -27.76 17.15
C ILE A 469 -28.30 -27.32 15.78
N ARG A 470 -29.47 -26.64 15.74
CA ARG A 470 -30.05 -26.12 14.49
C ARG A 470 -29.14 -25.07 13.83
N LYS A 471 -28.60 -24.13 14.61
CA LYS A 471 -27.65 -23.11 14.11
C LYS A 471 -26.39 -23.76 13.53
N ILE A 472 -25.76 -24.66 14.28
CA ILE A 472 -24.55 -25.38 13.83
C ILE A 472 -24.85 -26.19 12.56
N SER A 473 -25.99 -26.88 12.50
CA SER A 473 -26.41 -27.62 11.30
C SER A 473 -26.52 -26.71 10.07
N GLY A 474 -27.15 -25.53 10.24
CA GLY A 474 -27.28 -24.55 9.17
C GLY A 474 -25.93 -24.01 8.68
N TYR A 475 -25.01 -23.73 9.60
CA TYR A 475 -23.65 -23.31 9.24
C TYR A 475 -22.86 -24.43 8.54
N ILE A 476 -22.95 -25.68 8.99
CA ILE A 476 -22.32 -26.82 8.32
C ILE A 476 -22.85 -26.98 6.90
N GLN A 477 -24.18 -26.86 6.71
CA GLN A 477 -24.80 -26.95 5.39
C GLN A 477 -24.30 -25.82 4.46
N SER A 478 -24.41 -24.57 4.88
CA SER A 478 -23.92 -23.41 4.11
C SER A 478 -22.44 -23.54 3.77
N LEU A 479 -21.61 -23.97 4.73
CA LEU A 479 -20.19 -24.15 4.53
C LEU A 479 -19.88 -25.23 3.47
N ARG A 480 -20.62 -26.34 3.46
CA ARG A 480 -20.49 -27.39 2.43
C ARG A 480 -20.87 -26.88 1.05
N GLU A 481 -22.01 -26.19 0.95
CA GLU A 481 -22.53 -25.63 -0.31
C GLU A 481 -21.56 -24.59 -0.89
N ASP A 482 -21.12 -23.61 -0.08
CA ASP A 482 -20.19 -22.56 -0.50
C ASP A 482 -18.81 -23.13 -0.85
N THR A 483 -18.32 -24.13 -0.10
CA THR A 483 -17.03 -24.78 -0.42
C THR A 483 -17.12 -25.57 -1.73
N HIS A 484 -18.23 -26.28 -1.98
CA HIS A 484 -18.44 -26.94 -3.26
C HIS A 484 -18.49 -25.94 -4.41
N ALA A 485 -19.23 -24.84 -4.24
CA ALA A 485 -19.34 -23.79 -5.23
C ALA A 485 -17.98 -23.11 -5.52
N LEU A 486 -17.17 -22.84 -4.49
CA LEU A 486 -15.79 -22.36 -4.63
C LEU A 486 -14.97 -23.30 -5.52
N ILE A 487 -15.02 -24.60 -5.27
CA ILE A 487 -14.28 -25.61 -6.05
C ILE A 487 -14.74 -25.61 -7.51
N GLN A 488 -16.04 -25.56 -7.77
CA GLN A 488 -16.57 -25.50 -9.15
C GLN A 488 -16.20 -24.22 -9.87
N ALA A 489 -16.35 -23.06 -9.22
CA ALA A 489 -15.95 -21.76 -9.78
C ALA A 489 -14.47 -21.77 -10.17
N ARG A 490 -13.62 -22.36 -9.32
CA ARG A 490 -12.19 -22.51 -9.59
C ARG A 490 -11.92 -23.46 -10.76
N LYS A 491 -12.68 -24.56 -10.88
CA LYS A 491 -12.58 -25.50 -12.01
C LYS A 491 -12.92 -24.82 -13.33
N ILE A 492 -14.01 -24.06 -13.37
CA ILE A 492 -14.44 -23.27 -14.55
C ILE A 492 -13.37 -22.24 -14.90
N ALA A 493 -12.89 -21.46 -13.93
CA ALA A 493 -11.87 -20.44 -14.17
C ALA A 493 -10.57 -21.04 -14.72
N ASN A 494 -10.13 -22.20 -14.22
CA ASN A 494 -8.90 -22.86 -14.70
C ASN A 494 -8.99 -23.38 -16.13
N ALA A 495 -10.19 -23.54 -16.70
CA ALA A 495 -10.36 -23.94 -18.10
C ALA A 495 -10.08 -22.79 -19.08
N ILE A 496 -10.12 -21.54 -18.62
CA ILE A 496 -9.83 -20.35 -19.45
C ILE A 496 -8.34 -20.30 -19.73
N SER A 497 -7.91 -20.27 -21.00
CA SER A 497 -6.48 -20.27 -21.38
C SER A 497 -5.79 -18.93 -21.14
N SER A 498 -6.46 -17.82 -21.46
CA SER A 498 -5.96 -16.45 -21.30
C SER A 498 -5.76 -16.09 -19.82
N TYR A 499 -4.55 -15.67 -19.44
CA TYR A 499 -4.27 -15.24 -18.06
C TYR A 499 -5.12 -14.04 -17.64
N PRO A 500 -5.27 -12.97 -18.43
CA PRO A 500 -6.18 -11.87 -18.08
C PRO A 500 -7.62 -12.27 -17.82
N GLU A 501 -8.23 -13.06 -18.72
CA GLU A 501 -9.62 -13.50 -18.59
C GLU A 501 -9.79 -14.45 -17.40
N ARG A 502 -8.81 -15.34 -17.20
CA ARG A 502 -8.78 -16.23 -16.03
C ARG A 502 -8.68 -15.40 -14.75
N ALA A 503 -7.81 -14.38 -14.69
CA ALA A 503 -7.65 -13.52 -13.52
C ALA A 503 -8.95 -12.78 -13.20
N GLN A 504 -9.64 -12.25 -14.22
CA GLN A 504 -10.96 -11.64 -14.07
C GLN A 504 -11.99 -12.64 -13.53
N SER A 505 -12.02 -13.86 -14.07
CA SER A 505 -12.93 -14.90 -13.57
C SER A 505 -12.62 -15.29 -12.11
N TYR A 506 -11.36 -15.31 -11.71
CA TYR A 506 -10.98 -15.55 -10.32
C TYR A 506 -11.45 -14.42 -9.40
N SER A 507 -11.25 -13.16 -9.80
CA SER A 507 -11.69 -12.00 -9.03
C SER A 507 -13.22 -11.94 -8.90
N ALA A 508 -13.94 -12.13 -10.01
CA ALA A 508 -15.40 -12.02 -10.04
C ALA A 508 -16.12 -13.24 -9.44
N ASN A 509 -15.60 -14.47 -9.64
CA ASN A 509 -16.36 -15.69 -9.35
C ASN A 509 -15.74 -16.57 -8.25
N VAL A 510 -14.45 -16.44 -7.92
CA VAL A 510 -13.79 -17.27 -6.88
C VAL A 510 -13.64 -16.50 -5.57
N LEU A 511 -13.11 -15.27 -5.65
CA LEU A 511 -12.88 -14.42 -4.47
C LEU A 511 -14.13 -14.21 -3.59
N PRO A 512 -15.36 -14.00 -4.14
CA PRO A 512 -16.54 -13.78 -3.30
C PRO A 512 -16.90 -14.96 -2.39
N TYR A 513 -16.68 -16.20 -2.84
CA TYR A 513 -16.94 -17.39 -2.02
C TYR A 513 -15.99 -17.47 -0.82
N MET A 514 -14.76 -16.97 -0.94
CA MET A 514 -13.81 -16.99 0.16
C MET A 514 -14.31 -16.16 1.34
N SER A 515 -14.88 -14.98 1.09
CA SER A 515 -15.47 -14.12 2.11
C SER A 515 -16.71 -14.74 2.75
N LYS A 516 -17.55 -15.42 1.96
CA LYS A 516 -18.73 -16.15 2.47
C LYS A 516 -18.33 -17.29 3.41
N ILE A 517 -17.40 -18.13 2.96
CA ILE A 517 -16.87 -19.26 3.74
C ILE A 517 -16.28 -18.75 5.04
N ARG A 518 -15.40 -17.74 4.99
CA ARG A 518 -14.82 -17.12 6.19
C ARG A 518 -15.90 -16.68 7.17
N THR A 519 -16.90 -15.93 6.71
CA THR A 519 -18.00 -15.44 7.55
C THR A 519 -18.72 -16.56 8.29
N THR A 520 -18.97 -17.69 7.62
CA THR A 520 -19.63 -18.85 8.22
C THR A 520 -18.72 -19.58 9.21
N VAL A 521 -17.44 -19.73 8.89
CA VAL A 521 -16.44 -20.35 9.79
C VAL A 521 -16.22 -19.51 11.04
N ASP A 522 -16.09 -18.19 10.90
CA ASP A 522 -15.88 -17.28 12.05
C ASP A 522 -17.09 -17.32 13.00
N LYS A 523 -18.31 -17.51 12.48
CA LYS A 523 -19.51 -17.77 13.31
C LYS A 523 -19.48 -19.14 13.98
N LEU A 524 -18.96 -20.16 13.31
CA LEU A 524 -18.77 -21.49 13.89
C LEU A 524 -17.74 -21.46 15.04
N GLU A 525 -16.65 -20.70 14.89
CA GLU A 525 -15.62 -20.53 15.91
C GLU A 525 -16.17 -20.02 17.25
N MET A 526 -17.20 -19.16 17.19
CA MET A 526 -17.84 -18.58 18.38
C MET A 526 -18.80 -19.54 19.10
N VAL A 527 -19.30 -20.57 18.42
CA VAL A 527 -20.30 -21.49 19.00
C VAL A 527 -19.75 -22.87 19.32
N VAL A 528 -18.66 -23.26 18.66
CA VAL A 528 -17.97 -24.53 18.91
C VAL A 528 -17.05 -24.37 20.12
N ASP A 529 -16.99 -25.41 20.95
CA ASP A 529 -16.10 -25.48 22.10
C ASP A 529 -14.63 -25.19 21.73
N ASP A 530 -13.97 -24.39 22.56
CA ASP A 530 -12.58 -23.95 22.39
C ASP A 530 -11.62 -25.14 22.40
N GLU A 531 -11.87 -26.14 23.26
CA GLU A 531 -11.04 -27.35 23.36
C GLU A 531 -11.07 -28.21 22.08
N LEU A 532 -12.16 -28.11 21.31
CA LEU A 532 -12.31 -28.85 20.07
C LEU A 532 -11.81 -28.08 18.85
N TRP A 533 -11.73 -26.75 18.94
CA TRP A 533 -11.45 -25.89 17.79
C TRP A 533 -10.05 -26.18 17.21
N PRO A 534 -9.92 -26.44 15.89
CA PRO A 534 -8.71 -27.05 15.35
C PRO A 534 -7.56 -26.07 15.08
N LEU A 535 -7.83 -24.76 15.12
CA LEU A 535 -6.87 -23.72 14.76
C LEU A 535 -6.67 -22.75 15.94
N PRO A 536 -5.44 -22.29 16.23
CA PRO A 536 -5.26 -21.23 17.20
C PRO A 536 -6.08 -19.99 16.83
N LYS A 537 -6.73 -19.43 17.85
CA LYS A 537 -7.61 -18.26 17.72
C LYS A 537 -6.77 -16.99 17.68
N TYR A 538 -7.35 -15.91 17.15
CA TYR A 538 -6.62 -14.64 17.05
C TYR A 538 -6.13 -14.11 18.40
N ARG A 539 -6.87 -14.35 19.48
CA ARG A 539 -6.46 -13.99 20.86
C ARG A 539 -5.13 -14.62 21.28
N GLU A 540 -4.73 -15.72 20.64
CA GLU A 540 -3.48 -16.44 20.90
C GLU A 540 -2.37 -16.03 19.92
N LEU A 541 -2.74 -15.72 18.67
CA LEU A 541 -1.80 -15.31 17.61
C LEU A 541 -1.30 -13.87 17.81
N LEU A 542 -2.15 -12.98 18.35
CA LEU A 542 -1.92 -11.54 18.43
C LEU A 542 -1.34 -11.08 19.77
N PHE A 543 -1.45 -11.89 20.84
CA PHE A 543 -1.01 -11.48 22.17
C PHE A 543 0.00 -12.49 22.73
N TRP A 544 1.21 -11.99 23.02
CA TRP A 544 2.24 -12.78 23.67
C TRP A 544 1.81 -13.19 25.08
N ARG A 545 2.17 -14.41 25.46
CA ARG A 545 2.14 -14.88 26.86
C ARG A 545 3.52 -14.79 27.47
#